data_AF-A0A838FHC9-F1
#
_entry.id   AF-A0A838FHC9-F1
#
_cell.length_a   1.000
_cell.length_b   1.000
_cell.length_c   1.000
_cell.angle_alpha   90.00
_cell.angle_beta   90.00
_cell.angle_gamma   90.00
#
_symmetry.space_group_name_H-M   'P 1'
#
loop_
_entity.id
_entity.type
_entity.pdbx_description
1 polymer ?
#
loop_
_entity_poly.entity_id
_entity_poly.type
_entity_poly.pdbx_seq_one_letter_code
_entity_poly.pdbx_strand_id
1 'polypeptide(L)'
;TIIEMVAHTRLDCVLGAAAGMRLGVAQAVHHAGHRSAFGARLVDQPLMGNVLADLCLESEAATVLAMRLARAFDEAAAGDERAARFRRLATPVAKYWTCKRAPAHAAEALECLGGNGYVEASGMPRLYREAPLNSIWEGSGSVQALDALRALARDPGGLDVLLDEVGEAAGVEPRLDAFVRGLRAELGDPDTIEARARRVVERLGLALQASLLVRHSPPAVADAFCASRLDGDGGLAFGTLPAGVDAGAIVERHRPGNDAGYSREATSSGGGELDVDAGA
;
A
#
# COMPACT_ATOMS: atom_id res chain seq x y z
N THR A 1 10.31 -21.97 19.02
CA THR A 1 9.13 -21.78 19.90
C THR A 1 7.96 -21.29 19.04
N ILE A 2 6.73 -21.24 19.56
CA ILE A 2 5.58 -20.71 18.79
C ILE A 2 5.75 -19.23 18.39
N ILE A 3 6.62 -18.49 19.09
CA ILE A 3 6.86 -17.06 18.85
C ILE A 3 7.50 -16.81 17.47
N GLU A 4 8.48 -17.63 17.07
CA GLU A 4 9.10 -17.51 15.74
C GLU A 4 8.10 -17.88 14.64
N MET A 5 7.29 -18.92 14.84
CA MET A 5 6.22 -19.29 13.90
C MET A 5 5.23 -18.14 13.69
N VAL A 6 4.75 -17.56 14.80
CA VAL A 6 3.89 -16.36 14.84
C VAL A 6 4.51 -15.21 14.05
N ALA A 7 5.81 -14.92 14.24
CA ALA A 7 6.47 -13.86 13.49
C ALA A 7 6.41 -14.09 11.96
N HIS A 8 6.66 -15.33 11.50
CA HIS A 8 6.56 -15.67 10.07
C HIS A 8 5.14 -15.58 9.53
N THR A 9 4.13 -16.07 10.25
CA THR A 9 2.73 -15.99 9.78
C THR A 9 2.23 -14.55 9.74
N ARG A 10 2.79 -13.64 10.54
CA ARG A 10 2.54 -12.19 10.43
C ARG A 10 3.17 -11.57 9.19
N LEU A 11 4.37 -12.00 8.80
CA LEU A 11 4.97 -11.62 7.52
C LEU A 11 4.07 -12.09 6.37
N ASP A 12 3.55 -13.31 6.41
CA ASP A 12 2.63 -13.84 5.40
C ASP A 12 1.35 -12.99 5.30
N CYS A 13 0.79 -12.52 6.42
CA CYS A 13 -0.35 -11.59 6.39
C CYS A 13 -0.02 -10.28 5.68
N VAL A 14 1.18 -9.71 5.89
CA VAL A 14 1.64 -8.49 5.22
C VAL A 14 1.78 -8.73 3.72
N LEU A 15 2.42 -9.84 3.33
CA LEU A 15 2.60 -10.24 1.94
C LEU A 15 1.26 -10.50 1.25
N GLY A 16 0.34 -11.21 1.90
CA GLY A 16 -0.99 -11.49 1.39
C GLY A 16 -1.84 -10.23 1.20
N ALA A 17 -1.78 -9.29 2.15
CA ALA A 17 -2.45 -8.00 2.01
C ALA A 17 -1.87 -7.16 0.85
N ALA A 18 -0.54 -7.08 0.73
CA ALA A 18 0.11 -6.37 -0.37
C ALA A 18 -0.21 -7.01 -1.75
N ALA A 19 -0.21 -8.34 -1.84
CA ALA A 19 -0.60 -9.05 -3.05
C ALA A 19 -2.07 -8.81 -3.42
N GLY A 20 -2.96 -8.80 -2.43
CA GLY A 20 -4.37 -8.46 -2.62
C GLY A 20 -4.58 -7.05 -3.16
N MET A 21 -3.89 -6.05 -2.60
CA MET A 21 -3.92 -4.67 -3.11
C MET A 21 -3.41 -4.60 -4.56
N ARG A 22 -2.32 -5.32 -4.87
CA ARG A 22 -1.79 -5.36 -6.23
C ARG A 22 -2.77 -5.96 -7.23
N LEU A 23 -3.49 -7.02 -6.84
CA LEU A 23 -4.56 -7.60 -7.65
C LEU A 23 -5.69 -6.58 -7.88
N GLY A 24 -6.11 -5.88 -6.83
CA GLY A 24 -7.13 -4.83 -6.93
C GLY A 24 -6.76 -3.73 -7.91
N VAL A 25 -5.53 -3.20 -7.81
CA VAL A 25 -4.99 -2.19 -8.75
C VAL A 25 -4.97 -2.72 -10.18
N ALA A 26 -4.49 -3.95 -10.40
CA ALA A 26 -4.42 -4.53 -11.74
C ALA A 26 -5.80 -4.61 -12.42
N GLN A 27 -6.84 -5.01 -11.67
CA GLN A 27 -8.21 -5.08 -12.18
C GLN A 27 -8.80 -3.68 -12.42
N ALA A 28 -8.66 -2.77 -11.46
CA ALA A 28 -9.20 -1.41 -11.55
C ALA A 28 -8.56 -0.62 -12.70
N VAL A 29 -7.23 -0.60 -12.80
CA VAL A 29 -6.50 0.11 -13.87
C VAL A 29 -6.80 -0.50 -15.23
N HIS A 30 -6.85 -1.84 -15.34
CA HIS A 30 -7.22 -2.49 -16.60
C HIS A 30 -8.64 -2.13 -17.04
N HIS A 31 -9.61 -2.19 -16.12
CA HIS A 31 -10.99 -1.82 -16.42
C HIS A 31 -11.10 -0.36 -16.87
N ALA A 32 -10.53 0.57 -16.09
CA ALA A 32 -10.59 1.99 -16.40
C ALA A 32 -9.85 2.37 -17.69
N GLY A 33 -8.85 1.58 -18.08
CA GLY A 33 -8.14 1.73 -19.35
C GLY A 33 -8.95 1.40 -20.61
N HIS A 34 -10.13 0.78 -20.45
CA HIS A 34 -10.99 0.35 -21.57
C HIS A 34 -12.43 0.87 -21.46
N ARG A 35 -12.96 1.02 -20.25
CA ARG A 35 -14.32 1.52 -20.02
C ARG A 35 -14.37 3.02 -20.31
N SER A 36 -15.40 3.45 -21.04
CA SER A 36 -15.69 4.86 -21.28
C SER A 36 -16.93 5.33 -20.54
N ALA A 37 -16.90 6.59 -20.09
CA ALA A 37 -18.03 7.34 -19.57
C ALA A 37 -17.82 8.82 -19.87
N PHE A 38 -18.91 9.56 -20.08
CA PHE A 38 -18.86 11.00 -20.39
C PHE A 38 -17.91 11.35 -21.57
N GLY A 39 -17.88 10.50 -22.60
CA GLY A 39 -17.13 10.75 -23.84
C GLY A 39 -15.63 10.45 -23.81
N ALA A 40 -15.06 9.97 -22.70
CA ALA A 40 -13.66 9.57 -22.59
C ALA A 40 -13.50 8.24 -21.84
N ARG A 41 -12.32 7.60 -21.96
CA ARG A 41 -12.00 6.45 -21.11
C ARG A 41 -11.92 6.90 -19.66
N LEU A 42 -12.31 6.02 -18.74
CA LEU A 42 -12.29 6.31 -17.31
C LEU A 42 -10.88 6.70 -16.83
N VAL A 43 -9.84 6.03 -17.32
CA VAL A 43 -8.44 6.40 -16.97
C VAL A 43 -8.05 7.81 -17.41
N ASP A 44 -8.71 8.37 -18.43
CA ASP A 44 -8.46 9.72 -18.95
C ASP A 44 -9.29 10.79 -18.20
N GLN A 45 -10.22 10.38 -17.32
CA GLN A 45 -11.02 11.30 -16.50
C GLN A 45 -10.20 11.75 -15.28
N PRO A 46 -10.00 13.06 -15.03
CA PRO A 46 -9.13 13.53 -13.95
C PRO A 46 -9.46 12.98 -12.56
N LEU A 47 -10.74 12.89 -12.22
CA LEU A 47 -11.18 12.35 -10.92
C LEU A 47 -10.85 10.86 -10.78
N MET A 48 -11.12 10.06 -11.81
CA MET A 48 -10.81 8.64 -11.79
C MET A 48 -9.30 8.40 -11.82
N GLY A 49 -8.54 9.21 -12.57
CA GLY A 49 -7.08 9.20 -12.52
C GLY A 49 -6.56 9.40 -11.09
N ASN A 50 -7.16 10.33 -10.33
CA ASN A 50 -6.81 10.54 -8.92
C ASN A 50 -7.10 9.29 -8.07
N VAL A 51 -8.31 8.72 -8.16
CA VAL A 51 -8.69 7.48 -7.44
C VAL A 51 -7.72 6.33 -7.75
N LEU A 52 -7.45 6.08 -9.03
CA LEU A 52 -6.56 5.01 -9.46
C LEU A 52 -5.13 5.25 -8.98
N ALA A 53 -4.61 6.47 -9.10
CA ALA A 53 -3.29 6.82 -8.61
C ALA A 53 -3.19 6.57 -7.10
N ASP A 54 -4.22 6.92 -6.34
CA ASP A 54 -4.25 6.73 -4.89
C ASP A 54 -4.23 5.24 -4.50
N LEU A 55 -4.99 4.40 -5.21
CA LEU A 55 -4.94 2.95 -5.06
C LEU A 55 -3.58 2.36 -5.44
N CYS A 56 -2.93 2.92 -6.46
CA CYS A 56 -1.58 2.54 -6.88
C CYS A 56 -0.53 2.87 -5.82
N LEU A 57 -0.59 4.08 -5.25
CA LEU A 57 0.30 4.50 -4.16
C LEU A 57 0.21 3.55 -2.96
N GLU A 58 -1.00 3.22 -2.53
CA GLU A 58 -1.22 2.31 -1.42
C GLU A 58 -0.66 0.91 -1.70
N SER A 59 -0.87 0.39 -2.92
CA SER A 59 -0.32 -0.90 -3.35
C SER A 59 1.21 -0.90 -3.40
N GLU A 60 1.84 0.13 -3.97
CA GLU A 60 3.30 0.22 -4.07
C GLU A 60 3.93 0.35 -2.68
N ALA A 61 3.37 1.22 -1.82
CA ALA A 61 3.79 1.39 -0.43
C ALA A 61 3.71 0.08 0.38
N ALA A 62 2.62 -0.68 0.20
CA ALA A 62 2.47 -1.99 0.84
C ALA A 62 3.50 -3.00 0.32
N THR A 63 3.74 -3.03 -0.99
CA THR A 63 4.73 -3.94 -1.60
C THR A 63 6.16 -3.66 -1.13
N VAL A 64 6.62 -2.40 -1.18
CA VAL A 64 7.99 -2.08 -0.77
C VAL A 64 8.22 -2.38 0.72
N LEU A 65 7.23 -2.10 1.57
CA LEU A 65 7.29 -2.44 2.99
C LEU A 65 7.35 -3.95 3.22
N ALA A 66 6.50 -4.72 2.52
CA ALA A 66 6.47 -6.17 2.63
C ALA A 66 7.81 -6.80 2.21
N MET A 67 8.40 -6.32 1.12
CA MET A 67 9.71 -6.79 0.63
C MET A 67 10.84 -6.42 1.58
N ARG A 68 10.85 -5.19 2.13
CA ARG A 68 11.85 -4.79 3.13
C ARG A 68 11.77 -5.63 4.40
N LEU A 69 10.55 -5.94 4.84
CA LEU A 69 10.32 -6.81 5.99
C LEU A 69 10.79 -8.23 5.71
N ALA A 70 10.46 -8.80 4.56
CA ALA A 70 10.93 -10.13 4.15
C ALA A 70 12.47 -10.21 4.15
N ARG A 71 13.14 -9.21 3.57
CA ARG A 71 14.61 -9.09 3.61
C ARG A 71 15.15 -9.10 5.05
N ALA A 72 14.50 -8.42 5.98
CA ALA A 72 14.92 -8.42 7.39
C ALA A 72 14.77 -9.80 8.06
N PHE A 73 13.82 -10.63 7.62
CA PHE A 73 13.74 -12.02 8.06
C PHE A 73 14.92 -12.85 7.55
N ASP A 74 15.28 -12.70 6.28
CA ASP A 74 16.43 -13.40 5.69
C ASP A 74 17.75 -12.99 6.36
N GLU A 75 17.98 -11.68 6.53
CA GLU A 75 19.18 -11.13 7.18
C GLU A 75 19.27 -11.58 8.65
N ALA A 76 18.16 -11.56 9.39
CA ALA A 76 18.12 -12.04 10.77
C ALA A 76 18.41 -13.55 10.86
N ALA A 77 17.89 -14.35 9.92
CA ALA A 77 18.18 -15.79 9.84
C ALA A 77 19.65 -16.08 9.51
N ALA A 78 20.28 -15.19 8.75
CA ALA A 78 21.72 -15.21 8.47
C ALA A 78 22.60 -14.71 9.63
N GLY A 79 22.00 -14.27 10.74
CA GLY A 79 22.71 -13.86 11.96
C GLY A 79 22.92 -12.36 12.13
N ASP A 80 22.31 -11.50 11.30
CA ASP A 80 22.38 -10.05 11.48
C ASP A 80 21.50 -9.62 12.67
N GLU A 81 22.16 -9.23 13.77
CA GLU A 81 21.48 -8.76 14.98
C GLU A 81 20.70 -7.46 14.77
N ARG A 82 21.18 -6.56 13.91
CA ARG A 82 20.49 -5.30 13.60
C ARG A 82 19.21 -5.59 12.83
N ALA A 83 19.27 -6.49 11.84
CA ALA A 83 18.09 -6.97 11.13
C ALA A 83 17.11 -7.69 12.07
N ALA A 84 17.60 -8.48 13.03
CA ALA A 84 16.75 -9.14 14.03
C ALA A 84 15.99 -8.14 14.94
N ARG A 85 16.64 -7.02 15.31
CA ARG A 85 16.01 -5.91 16.06
C ARG A 85 14.98 -5.18 15.22
N PHE A 86 15.32 -4.83 13.98
CA PHE A 86 14.40 -4.24 13.02
C PHE A 86 13.15 -5.12 12.83
N ARG A 87 13.36 -6.41 12.50
CA ARG A 87 12.31 -7.42 12.31
C ARG A 87 11.33 -7.46 13.48
N ARG A 88 11.85 -7.43 14.71
CA ARG A 88 11.03 -7.54 15.94
C ARG A 88 10.02 -6.41 16.09
N LEU A 89 10.40 -5.18 15.74
CA LEU A 89 9.51 -4.01 15.81
C LEU A 89 8.71 -3.82 14.51
N ALA A 90 9.35 -3.98 13.35
CA ALA A 90 8.74 -3.75 12.05
C ALA A 90 7.64 -4.75 11.72
N THR A 91 7.71 -6.00 12.20
CA THR A 91 6.69 -7.03 11.96
C THR A 91 5.29 -6.61 12.45
N PRO A 92 5.08 -6.28 13.74
CA PRO A 92 3.77 -5.84 14.21
C PRO A 92 3.35 -4.49 13.60
N VAL A 93 4.29 -3.58 13.33
CA VAL A 93 4.00 -2.29 12.65
C VAL A 93 3.45 -2.51 11.25
N ALA A 94 4.15 -3.30 10.43
CA ALA A 94 3.76 -3.58 9.05
C ALA A 94 2.46 -4.38 9.00
N LYS A 95 2.30 -5.40 9.85
CA LYS A 95 1.04 -6.17 9.92
C LYS A 95 -0.12 -5.29 10.32
N TYR A 96 0.03 -4.45 11.34
CA TYR A 96 -1.01 -3.51 11.75
C TYR A 96 -1.44 -2.65 10.57
N TRP A 97 -0.48 -1.96 9.95
CA TRP A 97 -0.78 -0.93 8.97
C TRP A 97 -1.30 -1.52 7.66
N THR A 98 -0.51 -2.37 6.99
CA THR A 98 -0.87 -2.91 5.66
C THR A 98 -2.17 -3.71 5.70
N CYS A 99 -2.36 -4.55 6.71
CA CYS A 99 -3.57 -5.38 6.78
C CYS A 99 -4.81 -4.55 7.14
N LYS A 100 -4.67 -3.43 7.85
CA LYS A 100 -5.80 -2.53 8.14
C LYS A 100 -6.25 -1.73 6.93
N ARG A 101 -5.35 -1.46 5.99
CA ARG A 101 -5.63 -0.72 4.76
C ARG A 101 -6.30 -1.59 3.69
N ALA A 102 -6.01 -2.89 3.68
CA ALA A 102 -6.48 -3.82 2.64
C ALA A 102 -8.00 -3.83 2.40
N PRO A 103 -8.89 -3.83 3.41
CA PRO A 103 -10.33 -3.88 3.16
C PRO A 103 -10.88 -2.65 2.43
N ALA A 104 -10.45 -1.45 2.84
CA ALA A 104 -10.89 -0.21 2.19
C ALA A 104 -10.34 -0.11 0.76
N HIS A 105 -9.08 -0.53 0.56
CA HIS A 105 -8.47 -0.60 -0.77
C HIS A 105 -9.25 -1.56 -1.69
N ALA A 106 -9.59 -2.76 -1.19
CA ALA A 106 -10.35 -3.74 -1.96
C ALA A 106 -11.77 -3.25 -2.31
N ALA A 107 -12.43 -2.50 -1.41
CA ALA A 107 -13.73 -1.90 -1.67
C ALA A 107 -13.68 -0.85 -2.80
N GLU A 108 -12.73 0.07 -2.73
CA GLU A 108 -12.59 1.12 -3.75
C GLU A 108 -12.14 0.55 -5.10
N ALA A 109 -11.20 -0.42 -5.09
CA ALA A 109 -10.79 -1.11 -6.31
C ALA A 109 -11.96 -1.87 -6.96
N LEU A 110 -12.85 -2.46 -6.14
CA LEU A 110 -14.09 -3.08 -6.61
C LEU A 110 -15.03 -2.04 -7.22
N GLU A 111 -15.20 -0.89 -6.56
CA GLU A 111 -16.07 0.20 -7.02
C GLU A 111 -15.65 0.77 -8.38
N CYS A 112 -14.35 0.76 -8.69
CA CYS A 112 -13.82 1.15 -10.00
C CYS A 112 -14.39 0.32 -11.18
N LEU A 113 -14.89 -0.89 -10.93
CA LEU A 113 -15.52 -1.76 -11.93
C LEU A 113 -17.05 -1.54 -12.04
N GLY A 114 -17.61 -0.65 -11.22
CA GLY A 114 -19.04 -0.41 -11.11
C GLY A 114 -19.83 -1.66 -10.68
N GLY A 115 -21.07 -1.79 -11.15
CA GLY A 115 -21.95 -2.90 -10.78
C GLY A 115 -21.36 -4.29 -11.05
N ASN A 116 -20.57 -4.45 -12.12
CA ASN A 116 -19.91 -5.72 -12.42
C ASN A 116 -18.86 -6.11 -11.36
N GLY A 117 -18.23 -5.13 -10.72
CA GLY A 117 -17.31 -5.38 -9.59
C GLY A 117 -18.00 -6.05 -8.40
N TYR A 118 -19.29 -5.79 -8.20
CA TYR A 118 -20.06 -6.40 -7.10
C TYR A 118 -20.51 -7.84 -7.40
N VAL A 119 -20.44 -8.28 -8.66
CA VAL A 119 -20.85 -9.63 -9.07
C VAL A 119 -19.69 -10.61 -8.85
N GLU A 120 -19.97 -11.75 -8.20
CA GLU A 120 -18.96 -12.77 -7.85
C GLU A 120 -18.12 -13.25 -9.04
N ALA A 121 -18.68 -13.24 -10.25
CA ALA A 121 -17.99 -13.62 -11.48
C ALA A 121 -16.80 -12.71 -11.83
N SER A 122 -16.74 -11.48 -11.32
CA SER A 122 -15.58 -10.59 -11.50
C SER A 122 -14.38 -11.00 -10.64
N GLY A 123 -14.60 -11.81 -9.59
CA GLY A 123 -13.58 -12.16 -8.61
C GLY A 123 -13.26 -11.07 -7.57
N MET A 124 -13.73 -9.83 -7.76
CA MET A 124 -13.52 -8.72 -6.82
C MET A 124 -14.25 -8.91 -5.48
N PRO A 125 -15.49 -9.45 -5.40
CA PRO A 125 -16.14 -9.69 -4.12
C PRO A 125 -15.40 -10.69 -3.24
N ARG A 126 -14.76 -11.69 -3.86
CA ARG A 126 -13.86 -12.61 -3.16
C ARG A 126 -12.67 -11.87 -2.56
N LEU A 127 -12.01 -11.00 -3.32
CA LEU A 127 -10.90 -10.17 -2.82
C LEU A 127 -11.35 -9.31 -1.63
N TYR A 128 -12.51 -8.65 -1.75
CA TYR A 128 -13.06 -7.83 -0.67
C TYR A 128 -13.39 -8.65 0.60
N ARG A 129 -14.01 -9.82 0.45
CA ARG A 129 -14.33 -10.72 1.58
C ARG A 129 -13.08 -11.31 2.25
N GLU A 130 -12.02 -11.52 1.49
CA GLU A 130 -10.74 -12.05 1.99
C GLU A 130 -9.91 -10.99 2.74
N ALA A 131 -9.93 -9.73 2.27
CA ALA A 131 -9.04 -8.67 2.76
C ALA A 131 -9.04 -8.46 4.30
N PRO A 132 -10.18 -8.51 5.03
CA PRO A 132 -10.19 -8.38 6.48
C PRO A 132 -9.49 -9.52 7.22
N LEU A 133 -9.37 -10.71 6.62
CA LEU A 133 -8.82 -11.90 7.28
C LEU A 133 -7.39 -11.66 7.77
N ASN A 134 -6.51 -11.09 6.95
CA ASN A 134 -5.12 -10.79 7.33
C ASN A 134 -5.01 -9.81 8.51
N SER A 135 -6.01 -8.93 8.69
CA SER A 135 -6.08 -8.05 9.85
C SER A 135 -6.60 -8.73 11.12
N ILE A 136 -7.39 -9.82 10.99
CA ILE A 136 -8.01 -10.53 12.12
C ILE A 136 -7.12 -11.68 12.57
N TRP A 137 -6.63 -12.47 11.61
CA TRP A 137 -5.81 -13.64 11.82
C TRP A 137 -4.52 -13.27 12.57
N GLU A 138 -4.20 -14.13 13.54
CA GLU A 138 -2.94 -14.13 14.27
C GLU A 138 -2.56 -12.75 14.87
N GLY A 139 -3.50 -12.21 15.66
CA GLY A 139 -3.36 -10.96 16.39
C GLY A 139 -3.99 -9.80 15.64
N SER A 140 -5.17 -9.37 16.10
CA SER A 140 -5.93 -8.25 15.54
C SER A 140 -5.19 -6.92 15.70
N GLY A 141 -5.68 -5.85 15.07
CA GLY A 141 -5.00 -4.55 15.07
C GLY A 141 -4.59 -4.02 16.46
N SER A 142 -5.44 -4.16 17.49
CA SER A 142 -5.05 -3.77 18.85
C SER A 142 -3.93 -4.64 19.41
N VAL A 143 -3.94 -5.95 19.13
CA VAL A 143 -2.88 -6.88 19.57
C VAL A 143 -1.55 -6.51 18.91
N GLN A 144 -1.55 -6.19 17.61
CA GLN A 144 -0.33 -5.76 16.92
C GLN A 144 0.19 -4.42 17.47
N ALA A 145 -0.70 -3.47 17.74
CA ALA A 145 -0.29 -2.19 18.31
C ALA A 145 0.34 -2.34 19.69
N LEU A 146 -0.28 -3.15 20.57
CA LEU A 146 0.27 -3.47 21.88
C LEU A 146 1.58 -4.27 21.79
N ASP A 147 1.72 -5.15 20.80
CA ASP A 147 2.95 -5.92 20.61
C ASP A 147 4.12 -5.04 20.12
N ALA A 148 3.84 -4.05 19.27
CA ALA A 148 4.84 -3.05 18.91
C ALA A 148 5.32 -2.26 20.14
N LEU A 149 4.40 -1.82 21.03
CA LEU A 149 4.79 -1.18 22.29
C LEU A 149 5.60 -2.11 23.20
N ARG A 150 5.22 -3.40 23.26
CA ARG A 150 5.99 -4.41 24.00
C ARG A 150 7.38 -4.62 23.42
N ALA A 151 7.54 -4.59 22.10
CA ALA A 151 8.83 -4.66 21.44
C ALA A 151 9.71 -3.45 21.79
N LEU A 152 9.14 -2.23 21.75
CA LEU A 152 9.81 -0.99 22.17
C LEU A 152 10.28 -1.04 23.63
N ALA A 153 9.42 -1.52 24.54
CA ALA A 153 9.75 -1.59 25.97
C ALA A 153 10.83 -2.64 26.28
N ARG A 154 10.86 -3.75 25.55
CA ARG A 154 11.84 -4.84 25.76
C ARG A 154 13.19 -4.58 25.11
N ASP A 155 13.19 -3.86 24.00
CA ASP A 155 14.40 -3.50 23.29
C ASP A 155 14.30 -2.06 22.76
N PRO A 156 14.68 -1.06 23.58
CA PRO A 156 14.67 0.34 23.17
C PRO A 156 15.53 0.61 21.92
N GLY A 157 16.61 -0.15 21.72
CA GLY A 157 17.47 -0.02 20.55
C GLY A 157 16.78 -0.44 19.24
N GLY A 158 15.68 -1.21 19.32
CA GLY A 158 14.86 -1.54 18.15
C GLY A 158 14.20 -0.31 17.53
N LEU A 159 13.86 0.70 18.34
CA LEU A 159 13.34 1.98 17.83
C LEU A 159 14.40 2.73 17.04
N ASP A 160 15.62 2.81 17.57
CA ASP A 160 16.73 3.49 16.90
C ASP A 160 17.04 2.83 15.56
N VAL A 161 17.08 1.49 15.51
CA VAL A 161 17.28 0.76 14.24
C VAL A 161 16.18 1.05 13.22
N LEU A 162 14.91 1.10 13.64
CA LEU A 162 13.81 1.45 12.74
C LEU A 162 13.90 2.91 12.27
N LEU A 163 14.23 3.85 13.17
CA LEU A 163 14.35 5.26 12.81
C LEU A 163 15.59 5.56 11.97
N ASP A 164 16.67 4.79 12.11
CA ASP A 164 17.83 4.83 11.23
C ASP A 164 17.47 4.35 9.83
N GLU A 165 16.70 3.26 9.70
CA GLU A 165 16.17 2.78 8.41
C GLU A 165 15.32 3.86 7.73
N VAL A 166 14.45 4.54 8.50
CA VAL A 166 13.68 5.69 7.99
C VAL A 166 14.63 6.81 7.57
N GLY A 167 15.65 7.08 8.38
CA GLY A 167 16.66 8.12 8.20
C GLY A 167 17.58 7.95 6.99
N GLU A 168 17.60 6.79 6.33
CA GLU A 168 18.30 6.64 5.03
C GLU A 168 17.72 7.55 3.93
N ALA A 169 16.49 8.04 4.11
CA ALA A 169 15.84 9.02 3.23
C ALA A 169 15.97 10.48 3.72
N ALA A 170 16.72 10.74 4.81
CA ALA A 170 16.76 12.04 5.45
C ALA A 170 17.28 13.14 4.49
N GLY A 171 16.66 14.32 4.56
CA GLY A 171 17.04 15.49 3.75
C GLY A 171 16.61 15.43 2.28
N VAL A 172 16.01 14.33 1.83
CA VAL A 172 15.45 14.21 0.47
C VAL A 172 14.03 14.77 0.41
N GLU A 173 13.20 14.43 1.39
CA GLU A 173 11.78 14.82 1.45
C GLU A 173 11.47 15.58 2.77
N PRO A 174 11.33 16.92 2.73
CA PRO A 174 11.12 17.74 3.93
C PRO A 174 9.88 17.37 4.76
N ARG A 175 8.81 16.89 4.12
CA ARG A 175 7.59 16.43 4.80
C ARG A 175 7.85 15.18 5.63
N LEU A 176 8.65 14.25 5.11
CA LEU A 176 9.08 13.07 5.87
C LEU A 176 9.91 13.47 7.09
N ASP A 177 10.88 14.38 6.91
CA ASP A 177 11.70 14.87 8.02
C ASP A 177 10.84 15.54 9.12
N ALA A 178 9.87 16.37 8.72
CA ALA A 178 8.92 16.99 9.65
C ALA A 178 8.05 15.95 10.36
N PHE A 179 7.55 14.96 9.62
CA PHE A 179 6.72 13.89 10.14
C PHE A 179 7.47 13.03 11.18
N VAL A 180 8.73 12.70 10.90
CA VAL A 180 9.61 11.95 11.81
C VAL A 180 9.92 12.75 13.07
N ARG A 181 10.16 14.06 12.97
CA ARG A 181 10.30 14.92 14.17
C ARG A 181 9.06 14.88 15.05
N GLY A 182 7.87 15.00 14.45
CA GLY A 182 6.60 14.89 15.17
C GLY A 182 6.40 13.51 15.80
N LEU A 183 6.76 12.43 15.10
CA LEU A 183 6.70 11.06 15.61
C LEU A 183 7.64 10.86 16.81
N ARG A 184 8.87 11.38 16.77
CA ARG A 184 9.80 11.33 17.91
C ARG A 184 9.23 12.05 19.13
N ALA A 185 8.61 13.22 18.94
CA ALA A 185 7.95 13.94 20.02
C ALA A 185 6.78 13.13 20.61
N GLU A 186 5.97 12.51 19.77
CA GLU A 186 4.92 11.60 20.22
C GLU A 186 5.51 10.42 21.01
N LEU A 187 6.58 9.77 20.57
CA LEU A 187 7.17 8.64 21.31
C LEU A 187 7.76 9.02 22.69
N GLY A 188 8.02 10.31 22.93
CA GLY A 188 8.59 10.83 24.19
C GLY A 188 7.61 10.97 25.37
N ASP A 189 6.29 10.74 25.17
CA ASP A 189 5.27 10.80 26.23
C ASP A 189 4.78 9.39 26.65
N PRO A 190 5.50 8.68 27.54
CA PRO A 190 5.16 7.30 27.87
C PRO A 190 3.81 7.15 28.61
N ASP A 191 3.34 8.19 29.32
CA ASP A 191 2.18 8.09 30.21
C ASP A 191 0.88 7.78 29.45
N THR A 192 0.77 8.26 28.21
CA THR A 192 -0.42 8.09 27.37
C THR A 192 -0.21 7.10 26.22
N ILE A 193 0.98 6.51 26.08
CA ILE A 193 1.41 5.78 24.88
C ILE A 193 0.48 4.61 24.52
N GLU A 194 -0.04 3.89 25.51
CA GLU A 194 -0.93 2.76 25.29
C GLU A 194 -2.28 3.19 24.70
N ALA A 195 -2.87 4.28 25.20
CA ALA A 195 -4.15 4.81 24.72
C ALA A 195 -4.06 5.28 23.25
N ARG A 196 -2.87 5.71 22.82
CA ARG A 196 -2.58 6.16 21.45
C ARG A 196 -1.76 5.14 20.64
N ALA A 197 -1.65 3.89 21.10
CA ALA A 197 -0.79 2.87 20.48
C ALA A 197 -1.06 2.74 18.98
N ARG A 198 -2.34 2.70 18.57
CA ARG A 198 -2.73 2.61 17.16
C ARG A 198 -2.21 3.77 16.31
N ARG A 199 -2.34 5.01 16.83
CA ARG A 199 -1.84 6.21 16.15
C ARG A 199 -0.32 6.18 16.01
N VAL A 200 0.40 5.82 17.07
CA VAL A 200 1.87 5.77 17.02
C VAL A 200 2.36 4.69 16.06
N VAL A 201 1.74 3.51 16.08
CA VAL A 201 2.10 2.38 15.21
C VAL A 201 1.73 2.66 13.75
N GLU A 202 0.61 3.32 13.50
CA GLU A 202 0.25 3.87 12.18
C GLU A 202 1.34 4.82 11.67
N ARG A 203 1.74 5.80 12.48
CA ARG A 203 2.78 6.76 12.11
C ARG A 203 4.14 6.09 11.87
N LEU A 204 4.50 5.06 12.64
CA LEU A 204 5.71 4.26 12.37
C LEU A 204 5.62 3.56 11.00
N GLY A 205 4.46 2.99 10.67
CA GLY A 205 4.21 2.35 9.37
C GLY A 205 4.31 3.34 8.20
N LEU A 206 3.67 4.52 8.34
CA LEU A 206 3.71 5.59 7.35
C LEU A 206 5.13 6.14 7.13
N ALA A 207 5.89 6.39 8.19
CA ALA A 207 7.27 6.87 8.08
C ALA A 207 8.16 5.85 7.35
N LEU A 208 7.99 4.56 7.64
CA LEU A 208 8.74 3.49 7.00
C LEU A 208 8.37 3.33 5.52
N GLN A 209 7.07 3.37 5.18
CA GLN A 209 6.63 3.37 3.78
C GLN A 209 7.17 4.58 3.01
N ALA A 210 7.04 5.79 3.56
CA ALA A 210 7.53 7.00 2.93
C ALA A 210 9.04 6.93 2.65
N SER A 211 9.84 6.53 3.65
CA SER A 211 11.29 6.36 3.46
C SER A 211 11.62 5.35 2.37
N LEU A 212 10.91 4.21 2.32
CA LEU A 212 11.12 3.19 1.28
C LEU A 212 10.75 3.70 -0.11
N LEU A 213 9.63 4.42 -0.25
CA LEU A 213 9.22 5.01 -1.53
C LEU A 213 10.21 6.10 -1.99
N VAL A 214 10.67 6.97 -1.09
CA VAL A 214 11.68 8.00 -1.41
C VAL A 214 12.98 7.37 -1.92
N ARG A 215 13.38 6.21 -1.38
CA ARG A 215 14.61 5.51 -1.79
C ARG A 215 14.47 4.66 -3.06
N HIS A 216 13.27 4.11 -3.31
CA HIS A 216 13.12 3.00 -4.26
C HIS A 216 12.01 3.19 -5.31
N SER A 217 11.21 4.25 -5.22
CA SER A 217 10.14 4.56 -6.16
C SER A 217 10.43 5.83 -6.95
N PRO A 218 9.82 6.01 -8.13
CA PRO A 218 9.95 7.25 -8.89
C PRO A 218 9.47 8.46 -8.08
N PRO A 219 10.03 9.67 -8.34
CA PRO A 219 9.67 10.88 -7.60
C PRO A 219 8.17 11.15 -7.55
N ALA A 220 7.44 10.94 -8.66
CA ALA A 220 5.99 11.14 -8.70
C ALA A 220 5.22 10.28 -7.66
N VAL A 221 5.69 9.06 -7.38
CA VAL A 221 5.09 8.17 -6.38
C VAL A 221 5.44 8.64 -4.96
N ALA A 222 6.72 8.90 -4.72
CA ALA A 222 7.21 9.32 -3.41
C ALA A 222 6.60 10.67 -2.97
N ASP A 223 6.60 11.65 -3.87
CA ASP A 223 6.06 13.00 -3.63
C ASP A 223 4.56 12.94 -3.34
N ALA A 224 3.80 12.18 -4.13
CA ALA A 224 2.35 12.04 -3.96
C ALA A 224 1.99 11.31 -2.67
N PHE A 225 2.73 10.25 -2.31
CA PHE A 225 2.57 9.57 -1.03
C PHE A 225 2.85 10.52 0.13
N CYS A 226 3.96 11.25 0.10
CA CYS A 226 4.33 12.16 1.18
C CYS A 226 3.35 13.34 1.31
N ALA A 227 2.90 13.92 0.20
CA ALA A 227 1.89 14.98 0.19
C ALA A 227 0.59 14.53 0.86
N SER A 228 0.09 13.36 0.49
CA SER A 228 -1.23 12.89 0.92
C SER A 228 -1.21 12.23 2.31
N ARG A 229 -0.14 11.53 2.70
CA ARG A 229 -0.09 10.76 3.96
C ARG A 229 0.59 11.50 5.11
N LEU A 230 1.49 12.44 4.82
CA LEU A 230 2.33 13.06 5.86
C LEU A 230 1.97 14.53 6.13
N ASP A 231 1.51 15.27 5.11
CA ASP A 231 1.25 16.72 5.20
C ASP A 231 -0.19 17.05 5.66
N GLY A 232 -1.06 16.03 5.78
CA GLY A 232 -2.42 16.18 6.29
C GLY A 232 -3.44 16.74 5.29
N ASP A 233 -3.05 16.97 4.04
CA ASP A 233 -3.92 17.43 2.94
C ASP A 233 -4.74 16.28 2.29
N GLY A 234 -4.50 15.03 2.71
CA GLY A 234 -5.27 13.86 2.27
C GLY A 234 -6.64 13.76 2.94
N GLY A 235 -7.64 13.31 2.18
CA GLY A 235 -8.96 12.96 2.70
C GLY A 235 -9.03 11.56 3.32
N LEU A 236 -10.20 11.20 3.83
CA LEU A 236 -10.43 9.87 4.44
C LEU A 236 -10.71 8.78 3.39
N ALA A 237 -11.26 9.17 2.23
CA ALA A 237 -11.52 8.29 1.10
C ALA A 237 -10.33 8.28 0.14
N PHE A 238 -10.26 7.25 -0.71
CA PHE A 238 -9.33 7.26 -1.84
C PHE A 238 -9.74 8.31 -2.88
N GLY A 239 -8.80 8.71 -3.72
CA GLY A 239 -9.03 9.72 -4.75
C GLY A 239 -9.03 11.15 -4.21
N THR A 240 -8.35 11.35 -3.08
CA THR A 240 -8.22 12.67 -2.42
C THR A 240 -6.79 13.19 -2.47
N LEU A 241 -6.01 12.77 -3.48
CA LEU A 241 -4.65 13.27 -3.68
C LEU A 241 -4.67 14.78 -4.01
N PRO A 242 -3.70 15.57 -3.52
CA PRO A 242 -3.63 17.01 -3.77
C PRO A 242 -3.60 17.38 -5.25
N ALA A 243 -4.11 18.58 -5.55
CA ALA A 243 -4.00 19.16 -6.89
C ALA A 243 -2.51 19.36 -7.25
N GLY A 244 -2.07 18.77 -8.37
CA GLY A 244 -0.68 18.83 -8.83
C GLY A 244 0.06 17.49 -8.82
N VAL A 245 -0.53 16.43 -8.25
CA VAL A 245 0.00 15.07 -8.40
C VAL A 245 -0.08 14.61 -9.85
N ASP A 246 1.01 14.05 -10.37
CA ASP A 246 1.05 13.39 -11.68
C ASP A 246 0.40 12.00 -11.62
N ALA A 247 -0.93 12.00 -11.54
CA ALA A 247 -1.73 10.78 -11.49
C ALA A 247 -1.50 9.88 -12.72
N GLY A 248 -1.26 10.48 -13.89
CA GLY A 248 -1.00 9.74 -15.13
C GLY A 248 0.27 8.90 -15.05
N ALA A 249 1.38 9.49 -14.61
CA ALA A 249 2.65 8.76 -14.44
C ALA A 249 2.54 7.63 -13.40
N ILE A 250 1.82 7.87 -12.29
CA ILE A 250 1.60 6.86 -11.25
C ILE A 250 0.78 5.69 -11.80
N VAL A 251 -0.33 5.97 -12.48
CA VAL A 251 -1.21 4.92 -13.04
C VAL A 251 -0.49 4.12 -14.13
N GLU A 252 0.24 4.78 -15.04
CA GLU A 252 0.93 4.11 -16.14
C GLU A 252 1.99 3.13 -15.63
N ARG A 253 2.73 3.50 -14.57
CA ARG A 253 3.68 2.60 -13.89
C ARG A 253 3.03 1.30 -13.39
N HIS A 254 1.75 1.36 -13.04
CA HIS A 254 1.00 0.24 -12.48
C HIS A 254 0.19 -0.53 -13.52
N ARG A 255 0.06 0.02 -14.73
CA ARG A 255 -0.65 -0.61 -15.83
C ARG A 255 0.02 -1.95 -16.15
N PRO A 256 -0.74 -3.06 -16.21
CA PRO A 256 -0.21 -4.32 -16.73
C PRO A 256 0.31 -4.04 -18.15
N GLY A 257 1.60 -4.30 -18.40
CA GLY A 257 2.24 -3.94 -19.66
C GLY A 257 1.51 -4.56 -20.85
N ASN A 258 1.34 -3.77 -21.92
CA ASN A 258 0.97 -4.28 -23.24
C ASN A 258 2.21 -4.79 -24.01
N ASP A 259 3.40 -4.63 -23.44
CA ASP A 259 4.68 -5.01 -24.02
C ASP A 259 5.04 -6.46 -23.65
N ALA A 260 4.33 -7.38 -24.28
CA ALA A 260 4.88 -8.68 -24.61
C ALA A 260 4.61 -8.90 -26.09
N GLY A 261 5.52 -8.40 -26.94
CA GLY A 261 5.91 -8.90 -28.27
C GLY A 261 4.94 -9.78 -29.08
N TYR A 262 3.64 -9.57 -29.02
CA TYR A 262 2.66 -10.14 -29.93
C TYR A 262 2.31 -9.01 -30.88
N SER A 263 3.17 -8.85 -31.90
CA SER A 263 2.78 -8.20 -33.13
C SER A 263 1.40 -8.73 -33.48
N ARG A 264 0.38 -7.85 -33.46
CA ARG A 264 -0.81 -8.11 -34.27
C ARG A 264 -0.29 -8.11 -35.70
N GLU A 265 0.15 -9.27 -36.18
CA GLU A 265 0.13 -9.50 -37.62
C GLU A 265 -1.30 -9.20 -38.03
N ALA A 266 -1.44 -8.10 -38.76
CA ALA A 266 -2.66 -7.78 -39.45
C ALA A 266 -2.95 -8.98 -40.34
N THR A 267 -3.86 -9.85 -39.91
CA THR A 267 -4.53 -10.76 -40.81
C THR A 267 -5.40 -9.89 -41.71
N SER A 268 -4.77 -9.42 -42.79
CA SER A 268 -5.48 -9.01 -43.99
C SER A 268 -6.15 -10.24 -44.57
N SER A 269 -7.36 -10.53 -44.10
CA SER A 269 -8.31 -11.37 -44.81
C SER A 269 -9.68 -10.75 -44.57
N GLY A 270 -10.22 -10.15 -45.63
CA GLY A 270 -11.43 -9.35 -45.57
C GLY A 270 -12.68 -10.16 -45.20
N GLY A 271 -13.72 -9.42 -44.82
CA GLY A 271 -15.07 -9.94 -44.71
C GLY A 271 -15.93 -9.19 -43.72
N GLY A 272 -16.76 -8.26 -44.23
CA GLY A 272 -18.10 -8.01 -43.73
C GLY A 272 -18.26 -6.97 -42.62
N GLU A 273 -18.74 -5.78 -43.00
CA GLU A 273 -19.53 -4.90 -42.14
C GLU A 273 -20.67 -5.68 -41.46
N LEU A 274 -20.80 -5.54 -40.14
CA LEU A 274 -22.09 -5.61 -39.47
C LEU A 274 -22.16 -4.48 -38.44
N ASP A 275 -22.87 -3.45 -38.87
CA ASP A 275 -23.37 -2.34 -38.08
C ASP A 275 -24.39 -2.87 -37.06
N VAL A 276 -24.18 -2.58 -35.78
CA VAL A 276 -25.22 -2.76 -34.75
C VAL A 276 -25.16 -1.60 -33.77
N ASP A 277 -25.94 -0.61 -34.13
CA ASP A 277 -26.46 0.46 -33.30
C ASP A 277 -27.23 -0.13 -32.10
N ALA A 278 -26.92 0.33 -30.89
CA ALA A 278 -27.72 0.06 -29.70
C ALA A 278 -27.52 1.16 -28.66
N GLY A 279 -28.29 2.23 -28.81
CA GLY A 279 -28.67 3.09 -27.70
C GLY A 279 -29.79 2.46 -26.88
N ALA A 280 -29.63 2.49 -25.54
CA ALA A 280 -30.65 2.67 -24.50
C ALA A 280 -29.94 2.70 -23.14
#